data_AF-A0A2N3GDS5-F1
#
_entry.id   AF-A0A2N3GDS5-F1
#
_cell.length_a   1.000
_cell.length_b   1.000
_cell.length_c   1.000
_cell.angle_alpha   90.00
_cell.angle_beta   90.00
_cell.angle_gamma   90.00
#
_symmetry.space_group_name_H-M   'P 1'
#
loop_
_entity.id
_entity.type
_entity.pdbx_description
1 polymer ?
#
loop_
_entity_poly.entity_id
_entity_poly.type
_entity_poly.pdbx_seq_one_letter_code
_entity_poly.pdbx_strand_id
1 'polypeptide(L)'
;MLAVGYPIWLWTDQPTHLATTAHHDGLTFTLDAQQTSTTFDMGDGNTKTCTATTPYTTYTPKPSPTCGYTYETPSPVGHPYTLTATTTWTITWQATGHHGTLTHTTTG
;
A
#
# COMPACT_ATOMS: atom_id res chain seq x y z
N MET A 1 -12.43 -14.40 14.81
CA MET A 1 -11.46 -15.48 14.54
C MET A 1 -11.33 -15.59 13.03
N LEU A 2 -10.15 -15.29 12.47
CA LEU A 2 -9.86 -15.65 11.07
C LEU A 2 -9.59 -17.16 11.02
N ALA A 3 -10.15 -17.84 10.03
CA ALA A 3 -9.87 -19.25 9.81
C ALA A 3 -8.43 -19.43 9.30
N VAL A 4 -7.69 -20.35 9.91
CA VAL A 4 -6.32 -20.72 9.50
C VAL A 4 -6.37 -21.41 8.14
N GLY A 5 -5.41 -21.11 7.26
CA GLY A 5 -5.30 -21.75 5.94
C GLY A 5 -6.20 -21.17 4.84
N TYR A 6 -6.95 -20.10 5.11
CA TYR A 6 -7.72 -19.41 4.07
C TYR A 6 -6.86 -18.35 3.37
N PRO A 7 -6.80 -18.33 2.03
CA PRO A 7 -6.04 -17.32 1.30
C PRO A 7 -6.70 -15.95 1.47
N ILE A 8 -5.96 -15.00 2.02
CA ILE A 8 -6.36 -13.61 2.16
C ILE A 8 -5.86 -12.83 0.95
N TRP A 9 -6.75 -12.01 0.41
CA TRP A 9 -6.46 -11.14 -0.71
C TRP A 9 -6.07 -9.77 -0.18
N LEU A 10 -4.81 -9.39 -0.36
CA LEU A 10 -4.29 -8.09 0.06
C LEU A 10 -4.43 -7.10 -1.09
N TRP A 11 -5.23 -6.06 -0.89
CA TRP A 11 -5.44 -5.02 -1.88
C TRP A 11 -5.82 -3.69 -1.23
N THR A 12 -5.49 -2.60 -1.91
CA THR A 12 -5.88 -1.24 -1.53
C THR A 12 -6.73 -0.65 -2.65
N ASP A 13 -7.73 0.15 -2.28
CA ASP A 13 -8.52 0.97 -3.21
C ASP A 13 -7.85 2.31 -3.53
N GLN A 14 -6.70 2.58 -2.91
CA GLN A 14 -5.94 3.79 -3.10
C GLN A 14 -5.40 3.91 -4.53
N PRO A 15 -5.40 5.11 -5.12
CA PRO A 15 -4.80 5.32 -6.43
C PRO A 15 -3.31 4.99 -6.40
N THR A 16 -2.74 4.50 -7.50
CA THR A 16 -1.30 4.23 -7.61
C THR A 16 -0.50 5.41 -8.14
N HIS A 17 -1.20 6.46 -8.58
CA HIS A 17 -0.64 7.69 -9.14
C HIS A 17 -1.42 8.90 -8.63
N LEU A 18 -0.71 9.94 -8.19
CA LEU A 18 -1.27 11.21 -7.79
C LEU A 18 -0.43 12.34 -8.40
N ALA A 19 -1.08 13.34 -8.99
CA ALA A 19 -0.41 14.53 -9.48
C ALA A 19 -1.09 15.77 -8.92
N THR A 20 -0.30 16.76 -8.49
CA THR A 20 -0.82 18.02 -7.97
C THR A 20 0.10 19.19 -8.30
N THR A 21 -0.45 20.40 -8.26
CA THR A 21 0.30 21.65 -8.40
C THR A 21 0.07 22.49 -7.16
N ALA A 22 1.15 23.03 -6.59
CA ALA A 22 1.11 23.93 -5.45
C ALA A 22 1.79 25.26 -5.80
N HIS A 23 1.29 26.35 -5.25
CA HIS A 23 1.88 27.67 -5.40
C HIS A 23 2.35 28.19 -4.05
N HIS A 24 3.60 28.62 -3.96
CA HIS A 24 4.18 29.19 -2.74
C HIS A 24 5.19 30.27 -3.11
N ASP A 25 5.10 31.45 -2.49
CA ASP A 25 5.99 32.59 -2.74
C ASP A 25 6.17 32.98 -4.23
N GLY A 26 5.12 32.84 -5.04
CA GLY A 26 5.17 33.10 -6.48
C GLY A 26 5.87 32.02 -7.31
N LEU A 27 6.31 30.93 -6.69
CA LEU A 27 6.82 29.72 -7.35
C LEU A 27 5.68 28.71 -7.55
N THR A 28 5.72 28.02 -8.69
CA THR A 28 4.80 26.92 -9.01
C THR A 28 5.56 25.60 -8.88
N PHE A 29 5.05 24.73 -8.03
CA PHE A 29 5.55 23.38 -7.81
C PHE A 29 4.60 22.38 -8.46
N THR A 30 5.12 21.55 -9.35
CA THR A 30 4.41 20.39 -9.88
C THR A 30 4.93 19.15 -9.17
N LEU A 31 4.06 18.36 -8.55
CA LEU A 31 4.40 17.11 -7.88
C LEU A 31 3.69 15.95 -8.59
N ASP A 32 4.45 14.90 -8.90
CA ASP A 32 3.98 13.64 -9.49
C ASP A 32 4.42 12.48 -8.60
N ALA A 33 3.48 11.82 -7.94
CA ALA A 33 3.69 10.76 -6.98
C ALA A 33 3.27 9.41 -7.58
N GLN A 34 4.21 8.46 -7.65
CA GLN A 34 3.99 7.10 -8.12
C GLN A 34 4.16 6.12 -6.96
N GLN A 35 3.16 5.27 -6.73
CA GLN A 35 3.29 4.17 -5.79
C GLN A 35 4.37 3.21 -6.31
N THR A 36 5.29 2.84 -5.42
CA THR A 36 6.36 1.88 -5.70
C THR A 36 6.04 0.50 -5.12
N SER A 37 5.53 0.46 -3.89
CA SER A 37 5.12 -0.77 -3.21
C SER A 37 4.20 -0.49 -2.04
N THR A 38 3.51 -1.52 -1.56
CA THR A 38 2.81 -1.52 -0.27
C THR A 38 3.27 -2.72 0.54
N THR A 39 3.72 -2.45 1.76
CA THR A 39 4.09 -3.45 2.75
C THR A 39 2.95 -3.58 3.75
N PHE A 40 2.39 -4.78 3.84
CA PHE A 40 1.38 -5.14 4.81
C PHE A 40 2.07 -5.81 6.01
N ASP A 41 1.97 -5.18 7.18
CA ASP A 41 2.21 -5.87 8.44
C ASP A 41 0.95 -6.65 8.81
N MET A 42 1.12 -7.96 8.97
CA MET A 42 0.01 -8.89 9.16
C MET A 42 -0.37 -9.04 10.65
N GLY A 43 0.38 -8.43 11.57
CA GLY A 43 0.08 -8.46 13.01
C GLY A 43 0.41 -9.78 13.71
N ASP A 44 0.88 -10.78 12.97
CA ASP A 44 1.38 -12.08 13.46
C ASP A 44 2.93 -12.12 13.52
N GLY A 45 3.58 -10.97 13.26
CA GLY A 45 5.03 -10.84 13.15
C GLY A 45 5.56 -11.00 11.73
N ASN A 46 4.71 -11.35 10.76
CA ASN A 46 5.08 -11.41 9.35
C ASN A 46 4.71 -10.13 8.60
N THR A 47 5.48 -9.82 7.56
CA THR A 47 5.19 -8.73 6.64
C THR A 47 5.14 -9.23 5.20
N LYS A 48 4.26 -8.65 4.38
CA LYS A 48 4.15 -8.94 2.95
C LYS A 48 4.30 -7.65 2.14
N THR A 49 5.36 -7.56 1.34
CA THR A 49 5.55 -6.45 0.41
C THR A 49 5.06 -6.81 -0.98
N CYS A 50 4.24 -5.95 -1.57
CA CYS A 50 3.67 -6.10 -2.89
C CYS A 50 3.86 -4.83 -3.70
N THR A 51 4.29 -4.97 -4.96
CA THR A 51 4.47 -3.84 -5.89
C THR A 51 3.19 -3.50 -6.65
N ALA A 52 2.26 -4.44 -6.70
CA ALA A 52 0.93 -4.28 -7.27
C ALA A 52 -0.08 -5.06 -6.44
N THR A 53 -1.31 -4.56 -6.39
CA THR A 53 -2.44 -5.26 -5.78
C THR A 53 -3.61 -5.31 -6.74
N THR A 54 -4.22 -6.48 -6.90
CA THR A 54 -5.43 -6.64 -7.71
C THR A 54 -6.65 -6.41 -6.83
N PRO A 55 -7.63 -5.60 -7.24
CA PRO A 55 -8.87 -5.45 -6.47
C PRO A 55 -9.58 -6.80 -6.26
N TYR A 56 -10.15 -6.99 -5.06
CA TYR A 56 -10.98 -8.15 -4.77
C TYR A 56 -12.36 -7.96 -5.41
N THR A 57 -12.61 -8.63 -6.54
CA THR A 57 -13.89 -8.54 -7.29
C THR A 57 -14.71 -9.82 -7.28
N THR A 58 -14.16 -10.91 -6.73
CA THR A 58 -14.78 -12.24 -6.78
C THR A 58 -15.16 -12.71 -5.39
N TYR A 59 -16.42 -13.05 -5.15
CA TYR A 59 -16.89 -13.64 -3.87
C TYR A 59 -16.45 -15.10 -3.65
N THR A 60 -15.43 -15.56 -4.36
CA THR A 60 -14.92 -16.92 -4.27
C THR A 60 -13.58 -16.97 -3.51
N PRO A 61 -13.27 -18.10 -2.84
CA PRO A 61 -11.99 -18.37 -2.18
C PRO A 61 -10.83 -18.53 -3.17
N LYS A 62 -10.52 -17.52 -3.97
CA LYS A 62 -9.39 -17.57 -4.90
C LYS A 62 -8.21 -16.80 -4.32
N PRO A 63 -6.97 -17.34 -4.40
CA PRO A 63 -5.79 -16.55 -4.08
C PRO A 63 -5.68 -15.33 -5.00
N SER A 64 -5.20 -14.22 -4.44
CA SER A 64 -4.91 -13.02 -5.22
C SER A 64 -3.92 -13.32 -6.36
N PRO A 65 -4.16 -12.82 -7.58
CA PRO A 65 -3.21 -12.95 -8.68
C PRO A 65 -1.87 -12.23 -8.46
N THR A 66 -1.85 -11.19 -7.62
CA THR A 66 -0.69 -10.30 -7.46
C THR A 66 -0.17 -10.26 -6.03
N CYS A 67 -1.05 -10.25 -5.03
CA CYS A 67 -0.68 -10.07 -3.64
C CYS A 67 -1.63 -10.85 -2.71
N GLY A 68 -1.18 -12.04 -2.31
CA GLY A 68 -1.92 -12.90 -1.39
C GLY A 68 -1.10 -13.22 -0.14
N TYR A 69 -1.80 -13.53 0.94
CA TYR A 69 -1.21 -13.97 2.21
C TYR A 69 -2.11 -15.02 2.87
N THR A 70 -1.51 -15.96 3.61
CA THR A 70 -2.24 -16.98 4.36
C THR A 70 -1.68 -17.03 5.76
N TYR A 71 -2.54 -16.88 6.78
CA TYR A 71 -2.11 -17.08 8.17
C TYR A 71 -1.93 -18.57 8.46
N GLU A 72 -0.77 -18.91 9.02
CA GLU A 72 -0.45 -20.27 9.48
C GLU A 72 -0.96 -20.53 10.91
N THR A 73 -1.12 -19.47 11.71
CA THR A 73 -1.57 -19.55 13.10
C THR A 73 -2.81 -18.67 13.33
N PRO A 74 -3.78 -19.14 14.13
CA PRO A 74 -4.96 -18.36 14.45
C PRO A 74 -4.60 -17.23 15.42
N SER A 75 -5.27 -16.08 15.28
CA SER A 75 -5.14 -14.99 16.24
C SER A 75 -5.56 -15.45 17.65
N PRO A 76 -4.84 -15.07 18.72
CA PRO A 76 -5.23 -15.41 20.09
C PRO A 76 -6.65 -14.93 20.44
N VAL A 77 -7.30 -15.64 21.37
CA VAL A 77 -8.64 -15.26 21.84
C VAL A 77 -8.58 -13.88 22.49
N GLY A 78 -9.39 -12.96 22.00
CA GLY A 78 -9.42 -11.56 22.47
C GLY A 78 -8.37 -10.64 21.85
N HIS A 79 -7.44 -11.14 21.04
CA HIS A 79 -6.38 -10.36 20.39
C HIS A 79 -6.35 -10.67 18.89
N PRO A 80 -7.24 -10.07 18.08
CA PRO A 80 -7.21 -10.24 16.64
C PRO A 80 -5.92 -9.65 16.04
N TYR A 81 -5.44 -10.24 14.94
CA TYR A 81 -4.36 -9.64 14.19
C TYR A 81 -4.79 -8.28 13.62
N THR A 82 -3.96 -7.27 13.84
CA THR A 82 -4.17 -5.93 13.29
C THR A 82 -3.32 -5.80 12.04
N LEU A 83 -3.97 -5.53 10.91
CA LEU A 83 -3.32 -5.36 9.63
C LEU A 83 -2.99 -3.89 9.43
N THR A 84 -1.73 -3.58 9.12
CA THR A 84 -1.26 -2.22 8.86
C THR A 84 -0.66 -2.17 7.46
N ALA A 85 -1.09 -1.23 6.62
CA ALA A 85 -0.59 -1.09 5.26
C ALA A 85 0.31 0.14 5.15
N THR A 86 1.56 -0.05 4.74
CA THR A 86 2.52 1.03 4.50
C THR A 86 2.86 1.11 3.02
N THR A 87 2.41 2.16 2.35
CA THR A 87 2.64 2.41 0.93
C THR A 87 3.87 3.30 0.74
N THR A 88 4.82 2.85 -0.06
CA THR A 88 6.00 3.60 -0.48
C THR A 88 5.75 4.28 -1.81
N TRP A 89 6.12 5.55 -1.90
CA TRP A 89 5.90 6.44 -3.03
C TRP A 89 7.23 7.04 -3.49
N THR A 90 7.39 7.15 -4.80
CA THR A 90 8.41 7.97 -5.43
C THR A 90 7.74 9.22 -5.97
N ILE A 91 8.14 10.38 -5.46
CA ILE A 91 7.56 11.67 -5.81
C ILE A 91 8.59 12.45 -6.62
N THR A 92 8.26 12.76 -7.87
CA THR A 92 9.03 13.66 -8.72
C THR A 92 8.44 15.06 -8.60
N TRP A 93 9.28 16.06 -8.38
CA TRP A 93 8.84 17.45 -8.29
C TRP A 93 9.61 18.34 -9.25
N GLN A 94 8.97 19.42 -9.68
CA GLN A 94 9.55 20.45 -10.55
C GLN A 94 9.09 21.84 -10.12
N ALA A 95 10.02 22.81 -10.10
CA ALA A 95 9.72 24.21 -9.84
C ALA A 95 10.74 25.12 -10.53
N THR A 96 10.27 26.04 -11.38
CA THR A 96 11.07 27.13 -11.99
C THR A 96 12.47 26.68 -12.48
N GLY A 97 12.53 25.58 -13.25
CA GLY A 97 13.78 25.05 -13.82
C GLY A 97 14.55 24.08 -12.92
N HIS A 98 14.16 23.94 -11.65
CA HIS A 98 14.65 22.91 -10.74
C HIS A 98 13.74 21.69 -10.75
N HIS A 99 14.34 20.52 -10.52
CA HIS A 99 13.60 19.27 -10.39
C HIS A 99 14.33 18.34 -9.42
N GLY A 100 13.60 17.36 -8.91
CA GLY A 100 14.17 16.32 -8.06
C GLY A 100 13.19 15.18 -7.82
N THR A 101 13.68 14.17 -7.11
CA THR A 101 12.89 13.04 -6.65
C THR A 101 13.03 12.88 -5.15
N LEU A 102 11.96 12.44 -4.50
CA LEU A 102 11.94 12.14 -3.07
C LEU A 102 11.10 10.90 -2.81
N THR A 103 11.50 10.12 -1.80
CA THR A 103 10.77 8.93 -1.38
C THR A 103 9.91 9.29 -0.18
N HIS A 104 8.66 8.86 -0.20
CA HIS A 104 7.71 9.07 0.89
C HIS A 104 6.99 7.77 1.25
N THR A 105 6.63 7.59 2.51
CA THR A 105 5.86 6.43 2.99
C THR A 105 4.61 6.89 3.71
N THR A 106 3.48 6.30 3.36
CA THR A 106 2.17 6.57 3.98
C THR A 106 1.68 5.29 4.64
N THR A 107 1.31 5.36 5.91
CA THR A 107 0.79 4.22 6.67
C THR A 107 -0.69 4.44 6.98
N GLY A 108 -1.49 3.38 6.85
CA GLY A 108 -2.92 3.36 7.15
C GLY A 108 -3.38 2.03 7.72
#